data_AF-A0A1B6ERN7-F1
#
_entry.id   AF-A0A1B6ERN7-F1
#
_cell.length_a   1.000
_cell.length_b   1.000
_cell.length_c   1.000
_cell.angle_alpha   90.00
_cell.angle_beta   90.00
_cell.angle_gamma   90.00
#
_symmetry.space_group_name_H-M   'P 1'
#
loop_
_entity.id
_entity.type
_entity.pdbx_description
1 polymer ?
#
loop_
_entity_poly.entity_id
_entity_poly.type
_entity_poly.pdbx_seq_one_letter_code
_entity_poly.pdbx_strand_id
1 'polypeptide(L)'
;RTVSCRLTGTAPSLPLSYICRWNLASQREDFEAVNGMSNKYWGWGLEDDEFYVRLKEAGINVSRPLNITTGIENTFRHMHDRVVRKRDMAKCFNQREVTRR
;
A
#
# COMPACT_ATOMS: atom_id res chain seq x y z
N ARG A 1 -9.19 10.17 13.80
CA ARG A 1 -9.42 8.73 13.59
C ARG A 1 -8.27 8.26 12.71
N THR A 2 -7.48 7.29 13.18
CA THR A 2 -6.13 7.03 12.67
C THR A 2 -6.03 5.58 12.25
N VAL A 3 -5.71 5.34 10.98
CA VAL A 3 -5.38 4.03 10.45
C VAL A 3 -3.93 3.74 10.81
N SER A 4 -3.72 2.73 11.64
CA SER A 4 -2.39 2.31 12.09
C SER A 4 -1.80 1.38 11.04
N CYS A 5 -1.04 1.95 10.11
CA CYS A 5 -0.28 1.15 9.17
C CYS A 5 0.88 0.50 9.93
N ARG A 6 0.74 -0.77 10.30
CA ARG A 6 1.79 -1.54 10.99
C ARG A 6 2.87 -1.93 9.97
N LEU A 7 3.69 -0.95 9.60
CA LEU A 7 4.90 -1.18 8.83
C LEU A 7 6.10 -1.26 9.76
N THR A 8 6.60 -2.47 9.96
CA THR A 8 7.94 -2.62 10.51
C THR A 8 8.95 -2.59 9.36
N GLY A 9 9.34 -1.42 8.86
CA GLY A 9 10.45 -1.31 7.91
C GLY A 9 10.15 -0.43 6.70
N THR A 10 10.20 0.88 6.88
CA THR A 10 10.49 1.79 5.78
C THR A 10 11.45 2.85 6.26
N ALA A 11 12.51 3.09 5.48
CA ALA A 11 13.38 4.22 5.70
C ALA A 11 12.56 5.52 5.75
N PRO A 12 12.94 6.46 6.65
CA PRO A 12 12.22 7.71 6.87
C PRO A 12 12.13 8.63 5.62
N SER A 13 12.81 8.31 4.53
CA SER A 13 12.86 9.12 3.30
C SER A 13 11.81 8.78 2.24
N LEU A 14 11.05 7.69 2.37
CA LEU A 14 10.07 7.31 1.33
C LEU A 14 8.69 7.99 1.54
N PRO A 15 8.04 8.49 0.46
CA PRO A 15 6.72 9.10 0.54
C PRO A 15 5.67 8.15 1.16
N LEU A 16 4.68 8.70 1.86
CA LEU A 16 3.57 7.92 2.47
C LEU A 16 2.77 7.07 1.46
N SER A 17 2.76 7.47 0.18
CA SER A 17 2.15 6.66 -0.89
C SER A 17 2.82 5.30 -1.08
N TYR A 18 4.13 5.17 -0.79
CA TYR A 18 4.85 3.91 -1.00
C TYR A 18 4.61 2.84 0.06
N ILE A 19 3.83 3.17 1.07
CA ILE A 19 3.84 2.48 2.36
C ILE A 19 2.68 1.54 2.55
N CYS A 20 1.53 1.81 1.95
CA CYS A 20 0.39 0.92 2.08
C CYS A 20 0.58 -0.44 1.37
N ARG A 21 1.67 -0.64 0.59
CA ARG A 21 1.93 -1.76 -0.34
C ARG A 21 2.16 -3.15 0.25
N TRP A 22 2.40 -3.30 1.55
CA TRP A 22 2.85 -4.59 2.13
C TRP A 22 2.04 -5.03 3.34
N ASN A 23 1.95 -4.17 4.36
CA ASN A 23 1.18 -4.45 5.57
C ASN A 23 0.44 -3.18 5.99
N LEU A 24 -0.89 -3.26 6.02
CA LEU A 24 -1.77 -2.18 6.43
C LEU A 24 -2.82 -2.73 7.39
N ALA A 25 -3.08 -2.02 8.49
CA ALA A 25 -4.16 -2.35 9.40
C ALA A 25 -5.09 -1.14 9.54
N SER A 26 -6.37 -1.36 9.31
CA SER A 26 -7.42 -0.35 9.40
C SER A 26 -8.49 -0.82 10.37
N GLN A 27 -9.16 0.12 11.04
CA GLN A 27 -10.39 -0.21 11.75
C GLN A 27 -11.48 -0.55 10.72
N ARG A 28 -12.45 -1.37 11.13
CA ARG A 28 -13.53 -1.79 10.25
C ARG A 28 -14.34 -0.60 9.75
N GLU A 29 -14.59 0.35 10.65
CA GLU A 29 -15.38 1.54 10.38
C GLU A 29 -14.66 2.46 9.39
N ASP A 30 -13.34 2.58 9.51
CA ASP A 30 -12.50 3.35 8.58
C ASP A 30 -12.49 2.71 7.18
N PHE A 31 -12.49 1.37 7.11
CA PHE A 31 -12.54 0.64 5.83
C PHE A 31 -13.91 0.76 5.14
N GLU A 32 -15.00 0.69 5.92
CA GLU A 32 -16.36 0.94 5.43
C GLU A 32 -16.54 2.40 4.98
N ALA A 33 -15.93 3.37 5.69
CA ALA A 33 -16.00 4.79 5.36
C ALA A 33 -15.36 5.14 4.00
N VAL A 34 -14.31 4.43 3.58
CA VAL A 34 -13.67 4.60 2.26
C VAL A 34 -14.24 3.68 1.18
N ASN A 35 -15.31 2.95 1.49
CA ASN A 35 -15.93 1.95 0.60
C ASN A 35 -14.90 0.89 0.12
N GLY A 36 -14.03 0.45 1.03
CA GLY A 36 -12.99 -0.55 0.75
C GLY A 36 -12.01 -0.18 -0.35
N MET A 37 -11.44 -1.21 -1.00
CA MET A 37 -10.45 -1.08 -2.08
C MET A 37 -11.13 -1.11 -3.47
N SER A 38 -10.47 -0.60 -4.50
CA SER A 38 -11.01 -0.60 -5.87
C SER A 38 -10.91 -1.96 -6.56
N ASN A 39 -12.00 -2.37 -7.20
CA ASN A 39 -12.07 -3.59 -8.02
C ASN A 39 -11.54 -3.42 -9.46
N LYS A 40 -10.93 -2.27 -9.79
CA LYS A 40 -10.46 -1.96 -11.15
C LYS A 40 -9.06 -2.49 -11.46
N TYR A 41 -8.30 -2.87 -10.43
CA TYR A 41 -6.90 -3.23 -10.57
C TYR A 41 -6.75 -4.74 -10.71
N TRP A 42 -6.35 -5.16 -11.91
CA TRP A 42 -6.05 -6.55 -12.24
C TRP A 42 -4.54 -6.70 -12.51
N GLY A 43 -3.90 -7.71 -11.95
CA GLY A 43 -2.44 -7.85 -11.96
C GLY A 43 -1.75 -6.96 -10.91
N TRP A 44 -0.43 -6.81 -11.01
CA TRP A 44 0.37 -6.16 -9.96
C TRP A 44 0.41 -4.62 -10.10
N GLY A 45 0.12 -3.92 -9.01
CA GLY A 45 0.37 -2.48 -8.78
C GLY A 45 -0.82 -1.53 -8.94
N LEU A 46 -0.65 -0.31 -8.39
CA LEU A 46 -1.55 0.86 -8.37
C LEU A 46 -2.79 0.81 -7.46
N GLU A 47 -3.18 -0.36 -6.98
CA GLU A 47 -4.31 -0.50 -6.05
C GLU A 47 -4.04 0.20 -4.70
N ASP A 48 -2.88 -0.06 -4.08
CA ASP A 48 -2.49 0.59 -2.82
C ASP A 48 -2.41 2.12 -2.90
N ASP A 49 -1.96 2.65 -4.04
CA ASP A 49 -1.80 4.09 -4.26
C ASP A 49 -3.18 4.77 -4.31
N GLU A 50 -4.17 4.13 -4.93
CA GLU A 50 -5.55 4.63 -4.99
C GLU A 50 -6.24 4.53 -3.63
N PHE A 51 -6.02 3.44 -2.89
CA PHE A 51 -6.52 3.31 -1.52
C PHE A 51 -5.96 4.40 -0.60
N TYR A 52 -4.68 4.75 -0.74
CA TYR A 52 -4.07 5.85 0.00
C TYR A 52 -4.72 7.22 -0.31
N VAL A 53 -5.05 7.48 -1.58
CA VAL A 53 -5.76 8.71 -1.97
C VAL A 53 -7.14 8.74 -1.30
N ARG A 54 -7.89 7.64 -1.29
CA ARG A 54 -9.20 7.57 -0.60
C ARG A 54 -9.10 7.84 0.89
N LEU A 55 -8.11 7.26 1.57
CA LEU A 55 -7.87 7.53 2.99
C LEU A 55 -7.61 9.02 3.24
N LYS A 56 -6.81 9.66 2.37
CA LYS A 56 -6.51 11.09 2.45
C LYS A 56 -7.75 11.95 2.19
N GLU A 57 -8.56 11.61 1.19
CA GLU A 57 -9.80 12.29 0.85
C GLU A 57 -10.86 12.15 1.95
N ALA A 58 -10.92 11.00 2.62
CA ALA A 58 -11.78 10.75 3.77
C ALA A 58 -11.27 11.42 5.07
N GLY A 59 -10.13 12.12 5.03
CA GLY A 59 -9.52 12.75 6.20
C GLY A 59 -8.99 11.76 7.25
N ILE A 60 -8.76 10.51 6.86
CA ILE A 60 -8.24 9.46 7.72
C ILE A 60 -6.73 9.58 7.76
N ASN A 61 -6.18 9.74 8.98
CA ASN A 61 -4.75 9.92 9.13
C ASN A 61 -4.02 8.57 9.06
N VAL A 62 -2.99 8.49 8.22
CA VAL A 62 -2.15 7.30 8.07
C VAL A 62 -0.89 7.49 8.91
N SER A 63 -0.79 6.75 10.00
CA SER A 63 0.38 6.80 10.88
C SER A 63 1.32 5.63 10.63
N ARG A 64 2.63 5.89 10.73
CA ARG A 64 3.68 4.87 10.75
C ARG A 64 4.15 4.65 12.19
N PRO A 65 4.59 3.43 12.57
CA PRO A 65 5.22 3.22 13.86
C PRO A 65 6.51 4.04 13.94
N LEU A 66 6.62 4.80 15.02
CA LEU A 66 7.82 5.57 15.36
C LEU A 66 8.74 4.70 16.22
N ASN A 67 10.04 5.01 16.25
CA ASN A 67 11.06 4.36 17.08
C ASN A 67 11.47 2.93 16.65
N ILE A 68 11.43 2.62 15.36
CA ILE A 68 12.04 1.39 14.84
C ILE A 68 13.54 1.59 14.67
N THR A 69 14.33 0.75 15.33
CA THR A 69 15.81 0.81 15.32
C THR A 69 16.44 0.08 14.13
N THR A 70 15.68 -0.75 13.43
CA THR A 70 16.13 -1.53 12.27
C THR A 70 15.91 -0.78 10.95
N GLY A 71 16.82 -0.98 9.99
CA GLY A 71 16.79 -0.39 8.65
C GLY A 71 16.06 -1.23 7.59
N ILE A 72 16.03 -0.74 6.34
CA ILE A 72 15.28 -1.36 5.22
C ILE A 72 15.63 -2.83 5.02
N GLU A 73 16.92 -3.19 5.11
CA GLU A 73 17.37 -4.57 4.89
C GLU A 73 17.01 -5.54 6.02
N ASN A 74 16.74 -5.06 7.24
CA ASN A 74 16.73 -5.91 8.44
C ASN A 74 15.41 -5.92 9.21
N THR A 75 14.44 -5.09 8.87
CA THR A 75 13.16 -5.10 9.61
C THR A 75 12.21 -6.21 9.14
N PHE A 76 12.26 -6.62 7.88
CA PHE A 76 11.43 -7.69 7.35
C PHE A 76 12.24 -8.70 6.54
N ARG A 77 11.96 -9.99 6.75
CA ARG A 77 12.46 -11.05 5.88
C ARG A 77 11.58 -11.16 4.64
N HIS A 78 11.98 -10.50 3.56
CA HIS A 78 11.28 -10.54 2.27
C HIS A 78 11.69 -11.79 1.46
N MET A 79 11.04 -12.93 1.73
CA MET A 79 11.25 -14.18 0.97
C MET A 79 10.46 -14.18 -0.35
N HIS A 80 10.94 -13.42 -1.32
CA HIS A 80 10.34 -13.34 -2.64
C HIS A 80 11.41 -13.38 -3.73
N ASP A 81 11.69 -14.58 -4.20
CA ASP A 81 12.51 -14.77 -5.38
C ASP A 81 11.75 -14.29 -6.62
N ARG A 82 12.28 -13.29 -7.33
CA ARG A 82 11.64 -12.69 -8.51
C ARG A 82 11.56 -13.67 -9.70
N VAL A 83 12.46 -14.64 -9.78
CA VAL A 83 12.50 -15.63 -10.85
C VAL A 83 11.44 -16.70 -10.63
N VAL A 84 11.31 -17.18 -9.39
CA VAL A 84 10.31 -18.19 -9.00
C VAL A 84 8.91 -17.59 -8.86
N ARG A 85 8.79 -16.43 -8.21
CA ARG A 85 7.54 -15.70 -7.99
C ARG A 85 7.52 -14.45 -8.86
N LYS A 86 7.23 -14.63 -10.14
CA LYS A 86 7.12 -13.51 -11.09
C LYS A 86 5.89 -12.69 -10.78
N ARG A 87 6.06 -11.37 -10.71
CA ARG A 87 4.93 -10.43 -10.62
C ARG A 87 4.24 -10.36 -11.98
N ASP A 88 2.92 -10.40 -11.97
CA ASP A 88 2.14 -10.14 -13.18
C ASP A 88 2.10 -8.64 -13.48
N MET A 89 3.05 -8.20 -14.29
CA MET A 89 3.18 -6.80 -14.72
C MET A 89 2.50 -6.53 -16.07
N ALA A 90 1.90 -7.56 -16.69
CA ALA A 90 1.25 -7.40 -17.98
C ALA A 90 0.12 -6.38 -17.85
N LYS A 91 0.00 -5.49 -18.83
CA LYS A 91 -1.11 -4.55 -18.94
C LYS A 91 -1.82 -4.86 -20.24
N CYS A 92 -3.09 -5.23 -20.13
CA CYS A 92 -3.89 -5.62 -21.28
C CYS A 92 -4.77 -4.45 -21.75
N PHE A 93 -4.85 -4.23 -23.06
CA PHE A 93 -5.73 -3.24 -23.67
C PHE A 93 -5.58 -1.83 -23.07
N ASN A 94 -6.69 -1.19 -22.69
CA ASN A 94 -6.78 0.15 -22.14
C ASN A 94 -6.48 0.23 -20.62
N GLN A 95 -5.99 -0.85 -20.01
CA GLN A 95 -5.79 -0.90 -18.56
C GLN A 95 -4.87 0.22 -18.05
N ARG A 96 -3.87 0.65 -18.82
CA ARG A 96 -2.99 1.77 -18.45
C ARG A 96 -3.72 3.11 -18.35
N GLU A 97 -4.70 3.34 -19.20
CA GLU A 97 -5.48 4.57 -19.25
C GLU A 97 -6.55 4.59 -18.16
N VAL A 98 -7.18 3.44 -17.91
CA VAL A 98 -8.23 3.30 -16.89
C VAL A 98 -7.68 3.38 -15.46
N THR A 99 -6.45 2.92 -15.23
CA THR A 99 -5.82 2.86 -13.89
C THR A 99 -5.04 4.10 -13.49
N ARG A 100 -4.80 5.03 -14.43
CA ARG A 100 -4.11 6.30 -14.18
C ARG A 100 -5.12 7.44 -14.23
N ARG A 101 -5.51 7.95 -13.07
CA ARG A 101 -6.22 9.22 -12.91
C ARG A 101 -5.30 10.27 -12.34
#